data_AF-X0Z2B8-F1
#
_entry.id   AF-X0Z2B8-F1
#
_cell.length_a   1.000
_cell.length_b   1.000
_cell.length_c   1.000
_cell.angle_alpha   90.00
_cell.angle_beta   90.00
_cell.angle_gamma   90.00
#
_symmetry.space_group_name_H-M   'P 1'
#
loop_
_entity.id
_entity.type
_entity.pdbx_description
1 polymer ?
#
loop_
_entity_poly.entity_id
_entity_poly.type
_entity_poly.pdbx_seq_one_letter_code
_entity_poly.pdbx_strand_id
1 'polypeptide(L)'
;VEDFTPTTNEFGLINLNIGEGTVVSGNFTTIDWSADTYFIKIEMDITGGTTYEEYGISQLLSVPYALHAKTAANTFSGNYNDLSGTPINVSTFTNDAGYLTSFTETDPVFSNLFSITSPADNQLLKYNIGTSKWENWTANFLTTEVDGDATNEIQDLSLSSNTLSLTSDVTTVDLSGYLDNTDSQNLSNVLAQGTDAGSNNITNLADPVNDQDAATKAYIDHKFDMLSIANQ
;
A
#
# COMPACT_ATOMS: atom_id res chain seq x y z
N VAL A 1 -0.32 -5.18 -79.41
CA VAL A 1 -1.10 -4.71 -80.57
C VAL A 1 -2.56 -4.79 -80.19
N GLU A 2 -3.31 -3.73 -80.49
CA GLU A 2 -4.74 -3.65 -80.29
C GLU A 2 -5.40 -3.16 -81.58
N ASP A 3 -6.57 -3.70 -81.87
CA ASP A 3 -7.38 -3.31 -83.03
C ASP A 3 -8.52 -2.41 -82.58
N PHE A 4 -8.83 -1.43 -83.42
CA PHE A 4 -9.98 -0.53 -83.27
C PHE A 4 -10.78 -0.50 -84.56
N THR A 5 -12.10 -0.40 -84.45
CA THR A 5 -13.02 -0.23 -85.60
C THR A 5 -13.80 1.09 -85.50
N PRO A 6 -13.13 2.26 -85.43
CA PRO A 6 -13.82 3.54 -85.35
C PRO A 6 -14.37 3.96 -86.72
N THR A 7 -15.36 4.85 -86.71
CA THR A 7 -15.77 5.62 -87.90
C THR A 7 -15.34 7.06 -87.75
N THR A 8 -14.95 7.70 -88.85
CA THR A 8 -14.67 9.15 -88.86
C THR A 8 -15.92 9.96 -88.57
N ASN A 9 -15.76 11.13 -87.96
CA ASN A 9 -16.83 12.14 -87.92
C ASN A 9 -16.93 12.88 -89.28
N GLU A 10 -17.88 13.81 -89.39
CA GLU A 10 -18.10 14.62 -90.62
C GLU A 10 -16.86 15.44 -91.05
N PHE A 11 -15.88 15.63 -90.16
CA PHE A 11 -14.63 16.33 -90.43
C PHE A 11 -13.44 15.38 -90.69
N GLY A 12 -13.67 14.07 -90.79
CA GLY A 12 -12.61 13.09 -91.02
C GLY A 12 -11.77 12.73 -89.79
N LEU A 13 -12.22 13.11 -88.58
CA LEU A 13 -11.47 12.86 -87.34
C LEU A 13 -11.91 11.55 -86.69
N ILE A 14 -10.93 10.84 -86.12
CA ILE A 14 -11.13 9.70 -85.22
C ILE A 14 -10.46 10.01 -83.87
N ASN A 15 -11.10 9.59 -82.79
CA ASN A 15 -10.52 9.60 -81.44
C ASN A 15 -10.39 8.16 -80.97
N LEU A 16 -9.19 7.79 -80.54
CA LEU A 16 -8.88 6.46 -80.04
C LEU A 16 -8.23 6.58 -78.66
N ASN A 17 -8.69 5.75 -77.73
CA ASN A 17 -8.11 5.64 -76.41
C ASN A 17 -7.21 4.41 -76.38
N ILE A 18 -5.91 4.63 -76.22
CA ILE A 18 -4.91 3.54 -76.17
C ILE A 18 -5.17 2.67 -74.94
N GLY A 19 -5.17 1.36 -75.13
CA GLY A 19 -5.42 0.36 -74.08
C GLY A 19 -6.88 -0.05 -73.91
N GLU A 20 -7.81 0.60 -74.63
CA GLU A 20 -9.25 0.28 -74.64
C GLU A 20 -9.66 -0.48 -75.93
N GLY A 21 -8.70 -0.79 -76.81
CA GLY A 21 -8.95 -1.54 -78.04
C GLY A 21 -9.11 -3.04 -77.79
N THR A 22 -9.44 -3.79 -78.84
CA THR A 22 -9.45 -5.25 -78.75
C THR A 22 -8.00 -5.76 -78.82
N VAL A 23 -7.50 -6.33 -77.73
CA VAL A 23 -6.11 -6.80 -77.65
C VAL A 23 -5.90 -7.99 -78.60
N VAL A 24 -5.05 -7.79 -79.61
CA VAL A 24 -4.61 -8.85 -80.54
C VAL A 24 -3.40 -9.59 -79.96
N SER A 25 -2.48 -8.85 -79.32
CA SER A 25 -1.27 -9.43 -78.72
C SER A 25 -0.66 -8.54 -77.63
N GLY A 26 0.01 -9.16 -76.67
CA GLY A 26 0.66 -8.48 -75.53
C GLY A 26 -0.32 -8.08 -74.43
N ASN A 27 0.19 -7.39 -73.40
CA ASN A 27 -0.62 -6.86 -72.31
C ASN A 27 -0.10 -5.47 -71.92
N PHE A 28 -0.97 -4.47 -71.98
CA PHE A 28 -0.62 -3.06 -71.71
C PHE A 28 -0.18 -2.84 -70.26
N THR A 29 -0.75 -3.58 -69.30
CA THR A 29 -0.46 -3.39 -67.87
C THR A 29 0.91 -3.93 -67.46
N THR A 30 1.54 -4.77 -68.28
CA THR A 30 2.85 -5.36 -68.02
C THR A 30 4.00 -4.60 -68.67
N ILE A 31 3.73 -3.55 -69.44
CA ILE A 31 4.76 -2.76 -70.11
C ILE A 31 5.56 -1.99 -69.04
N ASP A 32 6.87 -2.21 -69.01
CA ASP A 32 7.75 -1.41 -68.15
C ASP A 32 8.12 -0.09 -68.81
N TRP A 33 7.24 0.90 -68.72
CA TRP A 33 7.42 2.23 -69.29
C TRP A 33 8.71 2.98 -68.87
N SER A 34 9.47 2.45 -67.90
CA SER A 34 10.75 3.00 -67.46
C SER A 34 11.98 2.36 -68.11
N ALA A 35 11.82 1.22 -68.80
CA ALA A 35 12.94 0.42 -69.27
C ALA A 35 13.60 0.97 -70.55
N ASP A 36 12.83 1.60 -71.43
CA ASP A 36 13.31 2.16 -72.70
C ASP A 36 12.40 3.30 -73.21
N THR A 37 12.72 3.82 -74.38
CA THR A 37 11.90 4.71 -75.19
C THR A 37 10.83 3.94 -75.96
N TYR A 38 9.59 4.39 -75.84
CA TYR A 38 8.44 3.75 -76.48
C TYR A 38 7.89 4.60 -77.62
N PHE A 39 7.34 3.92 -78.63
CA PHE A 39 6.74 4.54 -79.81
C PHE A 39 5.33 3.99 -80.03
N ILE A 40 4.43 4.84 -80.48
CA ILE A 40 3.14 4.44 -81.04
C ILE A 40 3.32 4.33 -82.55
N LYS A 41 3.06 3.13 -83.08
CA LYS A 41 2.89 2.91 -84.51
C LYS A 41 1.39 2.80 -84.79
N ILE A 42 0.93 3.51 -85.81
CA ILE A 42 -0.46 3.46 -86.28
C ILE A 42 -0.46 2.83 -87.66
N GLU A 43 -1.28 1.80 -87.82
CA GLU A 43 -1.53 1.14 -89.09
C GLU A 43 -3.03 1.17 -89.36
N MET A 44 -3.45 1.35 -90.61
CA MET A 44 -4.86 1.48 -90.98
C MET A 44 -5.18 0.67 -92.24
N ASP A 45 -6.32 -0.01 -92.21
CA ASP A 45 -6.98 -0.57 -93.38
C ASP A 45 -8.23 0.26 -93.69
N ILE A 46 -8.17 1.10 -94.73
CA ILE A 46 -9.30 1.97 -95.11
C ILE A 46 -10.46 1.19 -95.76
N THR A 47 -10.21 -0.05 -96.19
CA THR A 47 -11.21 -0.93 -96.80
C THR A 47 -11.91 -1.83 -95.78
N GLY A 48 -11.44 -1.84 -94.51
CA GLY A 48 -12.01 -2.65 -93.44
C GLY A 48 -11.72 -4.14 -93.56
N GLY A 49 -10.65 -4.51 -94.27
CA GLY A 49 -10.16 -5.89 -94.40
C GLY A 49 -9.16 -6.25 -93.31
N THR A 50 -8.11 -7.00 -93.69
CA THR A 50 -7.04 -7.46 -92.79
C THR A 50 -5.65 -6.98 -93.23
N THR A 51 -5.58 -6.01 -94.14
CA THR A 51 -4.32 -5.53 -94.71
C THR A 51 -4.09 -4.09 -94.26
N TYR A 52 -3.28 -3.95 -93.22
CA TYR A 52 -2.98 -2.67 -92.60
C TYR A 52 -1.71 -2.07 -93.23
N GLU A 53 -1.79 -0.80 -93.63
CA GLU A 53 -0.64 -0.01 -94.08
C GLU A 53 -0.19 0.92 -92.96
N GLU A 54 1.11 1.24 -92.87
CA GLU A 54 1.64 2.16 -91.85
C GLU A 54 1.28 3.61 -92.16
N TYR A 55 0.63 4.30 -91.22
CA TYR A 55 0.24 5.70 -91.34
C TYR A 55 1.08 6.65 -90.48
N GLY A 56 1.85 6.13 -89.53
CA GLY A 56 2.84 6.92 -88.82
C GLY A 56 3.40 6.26 -87.57
N ILE A 57 4.56 6.76 -87.15
CA ILE A 57 5.23 6.40 -85.90
C ILE A 57 5.48 7.69 -85.12
N SER A 58 5.15 7.71 -83.83
CA SER A 58 5.39 8.84 -82.94
C SER A 58 5.93 8.37 -81.60
N GLN A 59 6.96 9.05 -81.09
CA GLN A 59 7.55 8.71 -79.79
C GLN A 59 6.62 9.14 -78.65
N LEU A 60 6.44 8.26 -77.66
CA LEU A 60 5.82 8.61 -76.38
C LEU A 60 6.86 9.25 -75.47
N LEU A 61 6.68 10.54 -75.19
CA LEU A 61 7.48 11.25 -74.20
C LEU A 61 6.79 11.12 -72.83
N SER A 62 7.42 10.40 -71.91
CA SER A 62 6.96 10.35 -70.52
C SER A 62 7.04 11.73 -69.89
N VAL A 63 5.93 12.23 -69.35
CA VAL A 63 5.94 13.42 -68.50
C VAL A 63 6.66 13.09 -67.18
N PRO A 64 7.32 14.06 -66.52
CA PRO A 64 8.12 13.81 -65.31
C PRO A 64 7.38 13.00 -64.24
N TYR A 65 6.06 13.21 -64.10
CA TYR A 65 5.23 12.53 -63.11
C TYR A 65 4.96 11.05 -63.39
N ALA A 66 4.95 10.62 -64.65
CA ALA A 66 4.70 9.21 -65.00
C ALA A 66 5.88 8.31 -64.60
N LEU A 67 7.12 8.83 -64.70
CA LEU A 67 8.33 8.09 -64.32
C LEU A 67 8.47 7.94 -62.79
N HIS A 68 8.02 8.94 -62.04
CA HIS A 68 8.09 8.93 -60.57
C HIS A 68 6.94 8.17 -59.89
N ALA A 69 5.82 7.91 -60.57
CA ALA A 69 4.67 7.24 -59.95
C ALA A 69 4.95 5.80 -59.50
N LYS A 70 5.82 5.05 -60.21
CA LYS A 70 6.21 3.68 -59.83
C LYS A 70 7.20 3.65 -58.66
N THR A 71 8.08 4.64 -58.57
CA THR A 71 9.07 4.77 -57.48
C THR A 71 8.53 5.51 -56.25
N ALA A 72 7.44 6.27 -56.39
CA ALA A 72 6.74 6.95 -55.30
C ALA A 72 5.68 6.07 -54.62
N ALA A 73 5.49 4.82 -55.05
CA ALA A 73 4.77 3.82 -54.27
C ALA A 73 5.54 3.67 -52.94
N ASN A 74 4.98 4.23 -51.88
CA ASN A 74 5.65 4.44 -50.61
C ASN A 74 6.22 3.13 -50.05
N THR A 75 7.53 2.91 -50.19
CA THR A 75 8.25 1.74 -49.66
C THR A 75 8.38 1.78 -48.14
N PHE A 76 7.88 2.85 -47.49
CA PHE A 76 7.95 2.99 -46.05
C PHE A 76 6.96 2.03 -45.38
N SER A 77 7.49 0.94 -44.82
CA SER A 77 6.72 -0.11 -44.12
C SER A 77 6.19 0.32 -42.76
N GLY A 78 6.65 1.47 -42.22
CA GLY A 78 6.37 1.89 -40.84
C GLY A 78 7.11 1.08 -39.78
N ASN A 79 7.90 0.07 -40.16
CA ASN A 79 8.69 -0.73 -39.22
C ASN A 79 9.91 0.06 -38.73
N TYR A 80 10.09 0.13 -37.42
CA TYR A 80 11.26 0.76 -36.80
C TYR A 80 12.59 0.19 -37.33
N ASN A 81 12.63 -1.11 -37.64
CA ASN A 81 13.82 -1.79 -38.13
C ASN A 81 14.23 -1.39 -39.57
N ASP A 82 13.37 -0.68 -40.29
CA ASP A 82 13.63 -0.25 -41.66
C ASP A 82 14.27 1.15 -41.71
N LEU A 83 14.36 1.86 -40.57
CA LEU A 83 15.03 3.14 -40.47
C LEU A 83 16.54 2.97 -40.33
N SER A 84 17.30 3.75 -41.09
CA SER A 84 18.75 3.90 -40.91
C SER A 84 19.08 5.08 -40.00
N GLY A 85 20.11 4.94 -39.16
CA GLY A 85 20.51 5.99 -38.22
C GLY A 85 19.59 6.16 -37.01
N THR A 86 18.83 5.12 -36.64
CA THR A 86 18.02 5.15 -35.43
C THR A 86 18.88 5.17 -34.17
N PRO A 87 18.43 5.86 -33.10
CA PRO A 87 19.07 5.75 -31.79
C PRO A 87 19.00 4.31 -31.29
N ILE A 88 20.15 3.70 -30.97
CA ILE A 88 20.28 2.27 -30.67
C ILE A 88 19.60 1.90 -29.33
N ASN A 89 19.22 2.90 -28.52
CA ASN A 89 18.71 2.67 -27.17
C ASN A 89 17.47 3.50 -26.88
N VAL A 90 16.35 2.86 -27.15
CA VAL A 90 15.01 3.34 -26.79
C VAL A 90 14.42 2.41 -25.73
N SER A 91 15.25 1.91 -24.81
CA SER A 91 14.81 1.09 -23.67
C SER A 91 14.90 1.86 -22.36
N THR A 92 13.97 1.52 -21.47
CA THR A 92 13.67 2.17 -20.19
C THR A 92 14.84 2.06 -19.20
N PHE A 93 15.72 3.07 -19.16
CA PHE A 93 16.77 3.27 -18.14
C PHE A 93 18.17 2.69 -18.39
N THR A 94 18.50 2.20 -19.59
CA THR A 94 19.91 1.91 -19.90
C THR A 94 20.54 3.13 -20.58
N ASN A 95 21.45 3.84 -19.87
CA ASN A 95 22.31 4.87 -20.47
C ASN A 95 23.16 4.20 -21.55
N ASP A 96 22.88 4.53 -22.80
CA ASP A 96 23.43 3.77 -23.90
C ASP A 96 23.91 4.71 -25.04
N ALA A 97 24.18 5.98 -24.65
CA ALA A 97 24.89 6.99 -25.43
C ALA A 97 26.16 7.52 -24.74
N GLY A 98 26.60 6.93 -23.62
CA GLY A 98 27.85 7.32 -22.94
C GLY A 98 27.85 8.73 -22.34
N TYR A 99 26.69 9.39 -22.21
CA TYR A 99 26.59 10.70 -21.55
C TYR A 99 26.82 10.61 -20.03
N LEU A 100 26.81 9.40 -19.47
CA LEU A 100 27.17 9.11 -18.08
C LEU A 100 28.21 7.96 -18.04
N THR A 101 29.43 8.21 -18.53
CA THR A 101 30.55 7.26 -18.40
C THR A 101 31.18 7.28 -17.00
N SER A 102 30.98 8.37 -16.25
CA SER A 102 31.22 8.44 -14.81
C SER A 102 30.40 9.59 -14.23
N PHE A 103 29.48 9.30 -13.32
CA PHE A 103 28.98 10.28 -12.37
C PHE A 103 29.49 9.86 -11.00
N THR A 104 29.96 10.82 -10.22
CA THR A 104 30.09 10.63 -8.78
C THR A 104 28.72 10.92 -8.22
N GLU A 105 27.99 9.90 -7.79
CA GLU A 105 26.77 10.08 -7.00
C GLU A 105 27.09 11.01 -5.82
N THR A 106 26.51 12.22 -5.85
CA THR A 106 26.57 13.21 -4.77
C THR A 106 25.35 13.18 -3.88
N ASP A 107 24.29 12.48 -4.30
CA ASP A 107 23.23 12.12 -3.37
C ASP A 107 23.87 11.28 -2.27
N PRO A 108 23.57 11.53 -0.99
CA PRO A 108 24.07 10.68 0.07
C PRO A 108 23.55 9.28 -0.22
N VAL A 109 24.45 8.40 -0.69
CA VAL A 109 24.25 6.96 -0.60
C VAL A 109 24.07 6.75 0.90
N PHE A 110 22.83 6.47 1.33
CA PHE A 110 22.57 6.03 2.69
C PHE A 110 23.23 4.64 2.83
N SER A 111 24.55 4.64 2.95
CA SER A 111 25.41 3.46 2.90
C SER A 111 25.00 2.54 4.03
N ASN A 112 24.22 1.50 3.71
CA ASN A 112 23.77 0.43 4.61
C ASN A 112 23.69 0.87 6.08
N LEU A 113 22.90 1.91 6.35
CA LEU A 113 22.75 2.50 7.69
C LEU A 113 22.06 1.53 8.66
N PHE A 114 21.53 0.43 8.13
CA PHE A 114 20.90 -0.67 8.84
C PHE A 114 21.64 -1.98 8.55
N SER A 115 21.93 -2.77 9.59
CA SER A 115 22.47 -4.14 9.48
C SER A 115 21.41 -5.21 9.80
N ILE A 116 20.15 -4.96 9.46
CA ILE A 116 19.01 -5.83 9.82
C ILE A 116 18.72 -6.78 8.66
N THR A 117 18.91 -8.07 8.86
CA THR A 117 18.67 -9.11 7.84
C THR A 117 17.37 -9.89 8.03
N SER A 118 16.69 -9.72 9.17
CA SER A 118 15.39 -10.36 9.47
C SER A 118 14.63 -9.52 10.51
N PRO A 119 13.96 -8.43 10.11
CA PRO A 119 13.20 -7.60 11.03
C PRO A 119 11.98 -8.35 11.56
N ALA A 120 11.62 -8.09 12.81
CA ALA A 120 10.39 -8.58 13.44
C ALA A 120 9.69 -7.44 14.20
N ASP A 121 8.39 -7.62 14.46
CA ASP A 121 7.62 -6.65 15.22
C ASP A 121 8.23 -6.44 16.63
N ASN A 122 8.23 -5.19 17.10
CA ASN A 122 8.76 -4.76 18.40
C ASN A 122 10.29 -4.90 18.59
N GLN A 123 11.07 -5.04 17.52
CA GLN A 123 12.53 -5.04 17.59
C GLN A 123 13.10 -3.66 17.95
N LEU A 124 14.04 -3.60 18.89
CA LEU A 124 14.73 -2.38 19.29
C LEU A 124 16.04 -2.22 18.49
N LEU A 125 16.37 -0.98 18.12
CA LEU A 125 17.60 -0.65 17.41
C LEU A 125 18.44 0.32 18.24
N LYS A 126 19.77 0.13 18.22
CA LYS A 126 20.73 1.05 18.82
C LYS A 126 21.77 1.44 17.79
N TYR A 127 22.14 2.72 17.78
CA TYR A 127 23.21 3.20 16.93
C TYR A 127 24.55 2.70 17.48
N ASN A 128 25.25 1.87 16.69
CA ASN A 128 26.59 1.42 16.98
C ASN A 128 27.58 2.41 16.36
N ILE A 129 28.26 3.18 17.22
CA ILE A 129 29.26 4.18 16.81
C ILE A 129 30.45 3.53 16.10
N GLY A 130 30.82 2.30 16.48
CA GLY A 130 31.96 1.57 15.90
C GLY A 130 31.71 1.12 14.47
N THR A 131 30.49 0.72 14.13
CA THR A 131 30.10 0.36 12.76
C THR A 131 29.42 1.51 12.01
N SER A 132 29.10 2.61 12.70
CA SER A 132 28.29 3.75 12.21
C SER A 132 26.95 3.32 11.61
N LYS A 133 26.30 2.33 12.24
CA LYS A 133 25.05 1.73 11.76
C LYS A 133 24.06 1.53 12.90
N TRP A 134 22.77 1.54 12.57
CA TRP A 134 21.73 1.01 13.43
C TRP A 134 21.76 -0.51 13.37
N GLU A 135 21.95 -1.13 14.53
CA GLU A 135 22.01 -2.58 14.70
C GLU A 135 20.88 -3.04 15.61
N ASN A 136 20.47 -4.29 15.45
CA ASN A 136 19.53 -4.92 16.36
C ASN A 136 20.11 -4.88 17.78
N TRP A 137 19.33 -4.36 18.73
CA TRP A 137 19.74 -4.21 20.10
C TRP A 137 18.73 -4.86 21.02
N THR A 138 19.13 -5.94 21.68
CA THR A 138 18.40 -6.46 22.82
C THR A 138 18.78 -5.61 24.03
N ALA A 139 17.81 -4.91 24.61
CA ALA A 139 18.03 -4.13 25.81
C ALA A 139 18.37 -5.06 26.98
N ASN A 140 19.63 -5.02 27.44
CA ASN A 140 20.01 -5.60 28.72
C ASN A 140 19.58 -4.63 29.82
N PHE A 141 18.35 -4.77 30.31
CA PHE A 141 17.89 -4.00 31.47
C PHE A 141 18.58 -4.42 32.78
N LEU A 142 19.35 -5.52 32.76
CA LEU A 142 20.34 -5.87 33.77
C LEU A 142 21.69 -6.16 33.11
N THR A 143 22.71 -5.42 33.52
CA THR A 143 24.06 -5.55 32.94
C THR A 143 24.97 -6.50 33.73
N THR A 144 24.51 -7.00 34.87
CA THR A 144 25.18 -8.05 35.67
C THR A 144 24.16 -8.73 36.57
N GLU A 145 23.79 -9.97 36.24
CA GLU A 145 23.17 -10.88 37.20
C GLU A 145 24.24 -11.44 38.11
N VAL A 146 24.07 -11.29 39.43
CA VAL A 146 25.00 -11.84 40.42
C VAL A 146 24.76 -13.35 40.63
N ASP A 147 23.54 -13.83 40.38
CA ASP A 147 23.13 -15.22 40.58
C ASP A 147 22.64 -15.93 39.31
N GLY A 148 22.34 -15.20 38.23
CA GLY A 148 22.08 -15.74 36.89
C GLY A 148 20.63 -16.16 36.63
N ASP A 149 19.66 -15.70 37.42
CA ASP A 149 18.25 -16.05 37.25
C ASP A 149 17.37 -14.86 36.84
N ALA A 150 17.19 -14.69 35.54
CA ALA A 150 16.41 -13.61 34.90
C ALA A 150 14.90 -13.56 35.24
N THR A 151 14.41 -14.39 36.16
CA THR A 151 13.01 -14.41 36.61
C THR A 151 12.81 -13.78 37.99
N ASN A 152 13.89 -13.50 38.72
CA ASN A 152 13.82 -12.98 40.08
C ASN A 152 13.89 -11.44 40.16
N GLU A 153 14.04 -10.73 39.04
CA GLU A 153 14.22 -9.27 39.01
C GLU A 153 12.94 -8.53 38.64
N ILE A 154 11.97 -9.24 38.05
CA ILE A 154 10.60 -8.77 37.90
C ILE A 154 9.80 -9.36 39.08
N GLN A 155 10.08 -8.90 40.31
CA GLN A 155 9.28 -9.29 41.46
C GLN A 155 8.12 -8.31 41.66
N ASP A 156 6.90 -8.84 41.69
CA ASP A 156 5.73 -8.06 42.06
C ASP A 156 5.52 -8.09 43.58
N LEU A 157 5.09 -6.96 44.13
CA LEU A 157 4.69 -6.87 45.54
C LEU A 157 3.24 -7.30 45.69
N SER A 158 2.99 -8.29 46.56
CA SER A 158 1.65 -8.79 46.82
C SER A 158 1.31 -8.67 48.31
N LEU A 159 0.08 -8.25 48.60
CA LEU A 159 -0.46 -8.20 49.96
C LEU A 159 -1.65 -9.15 50.05
N SER A 160 -1.56 -10.15 50.92
CA SER A 160 -2.64 -11.09 51.22
C SER A 160 -2.92 -11.09 52.71
N SER A 161 -4.15 -10.74 53.09
CA SER A 161 -4.51 -10.49 54.49
C SER A 161 -3.54 -9.46 55.09
N ASN A 162 -2.70 -9.87 56.03
CA ASN A 162 -1.71 -9.04 56.71
C ASN A 162 -0.28 -9.36 56.29
N THR A 163 -0.07 -10.17 55.26
CA THR A 163 1.25 -10.65 54.86
C THR A 163 1.66 -10.02 53.53
N LEU A 164 2.76 -9.29 53.55
CA LEU A 164 3.40 -8.70 52.37
C LEU A 164 4.48 -9.65 51.85
N SER A 165 4.44 -9.99 50.56
CA SER A 165 5.40 -10.89 49.91
C SER A 165 5.83 -10.36 48.53
N LEU A 166 6.92 -10.95 48.01
CA LEU A 166 7.38 -10.76 46.64
C LEU A 166 7.18 -12.07 45.85
N THR A 167 6.92 -12.00 44.54
CA THR A 167 6.51 -13.17 43.72
C THR A 167 7.52 -14.31 43.62
N SER A 168 8.78 -14.09 44.01
CA SER A 168 9.86 -15.10 43.99
C SER A 168 10.68 -15.13 45.28
N ASP A 169 10.17 -14.52 46.36
CA ASP A 169 10.78 -14.56 47.69
C ASP A 169 9.87 -15.33 48.64
N VAL A 170 10.44 -16.38 49.26
CA VAL A 170 9.73 -17.17 50.28
C VAL A 170 9.66 -16.45 51.62
N THR A 171 10.48 -15.41 51.82
CA THR A 171 10.40 -14.57 52.99
C THR A 171 9.22 -13.61 52.85
N THR A 172 8.48 -13.49 53.94
CA THR A 172 7.28 -12.65 54.00
C THR A 172 7.36 -11.73 55.19
N VAL A 173 6.80 -10.54 55.06
CA VAL A 173 6.66 -9.59 56.17
C VAL A 173 5.25 -9.70 56.73
N ASP A 174 5.13 -10.15 57.98
CA ASP A 174 3.85 -10.13 58.70
C ASP A 174 3.60 -8.75 59.30
N LEU A 175 2.53 -8.11 58.85
CA LEU A 175 2.08 -6.79 59.30
C LEU A 175 1.03 -6.88 60.42
N SER A 176 0.65 -8.08 60.86
CA SER A 176 -0.39 -8.29 61.87
C SER A 176 -0.13 -7.52 63.18
N GLY A 177 1.13 -7.45 63.61
CA GLY A 177 1.54 -6.70 64.82
C GLY A 177 1.48 -5.18 64.69
N TYR A 178 1.25 -4.65 63.48
CA TYR A 178 1.02 -3.23 63.23
C TYR A 178 -0.45 -2.91 62.92
N LEU A 179 -1.29 -3.94 62.85
CA LEU A 179 -2.72 -3.84 62.58
C LEU A 179 -3.56 -4.07 63.84
N ASP A 180 -2.93 -4.31 64.99
CA ASP A 180 -3.64 -4.27 66.25
C ASP A 180 -3.98 -2.81 66.62
N ASN A 181 -5.23 -2.59 67.03
CA ASN A 181 -5.58 -1.42 67.80
C ASN A 181 -5.14 -1.70 69.25
N THR A 182 -3.84 -1.63 69.54
CA THR A 182 -3.21 -2.09 70.80
C THR A 182 -3.92 -1.66 72.11
N ASP A 183 -4.89 -0.76 72.08
CA ASP A 183 -5.75 -0.42 73.21
C ASP A 183 -6.89 -1.43 73.51
N SER A 184 -7.12 -2.45 72.68
CA SER A 184 -7.96 -3.64 72.93
C SER A 184 -9.14 -3.39 73.88
N GLN A 185 -9.96 -2.39 73.55
CA GLN A 185 -11.17 -2.10 74.30
C GLN A 185 -12.27 -3.08 73.87
N ASN A 186 -12.24 -4.29 74.41
CA ASN A 186 -13.42 -5.15 74.38
C ASN A 186 -14.33 -4.79 75.57
N LEU A 187 -15.63 -5.08 75.43
CA LEU A 187 -16.61 -4.71 76.46
C LEU A 187 -16.29 -5.33 77.83
N SER A 188 -15.65 -6.49 77.89
CA SER A 188 -15.17 -7.09 79.15
C SER A 188 -14.05 -6.28 79.82
N ASN A 189 -13.12 -5.72 79.05
CA ASN A 189 -12.05 -4.86 79.57
C ASN A 189 -12.62 -3.52 80.04
N VAL A 190 -13.60 -2.99 79.31
CA VAL A 190 -14.33 -1.78 79.71
C VAL A 190 -15.08 -2.00 81.02
N LEU A 191 -15.80 -3.13 81.16
CA LEU A 191 -16.52 -3.50 82.39
C LEU A 191 -15.60 -3.82 83.58
N ALA A 192 -14.36 -4.26 83.33
CA ALA A 192 -13.36 -4.51 84.37
C ALA A 192 -12.75 -3.22 84.94
N GLN A 193 -12.72 -2.13 84.17
CA GLN A 193 -12.24 -0.82 84.65
C GLN A 193 -13.27 -0.10 85.54
N GLY A 194 -14.53 -0.52 85.51
CA GLY A 194 -15.61 -0.01 86.35
C GLY A 194 -16.95 -0.28 85.69
N THR A 195 -17.87 -0.92 86.41
CA THR A 195 -19.26 -1.05 85.98
C THR A 195 -20.06 0.23 86.26
N ASP A 196 -19.49 1.15 87.03
CA ASP A 196 -20.03 2.47 87.23
C ASP A 196 -19.58 3.36 86.08
N ALA A 197 -20.51 4.08 85.47
CA ALA A 197 -20.22 5.02 84.39
C ALA A 197 -19.45 6.28 84.88
N GLY A 198 -18.59 6.15 85.90
CA GLY A 198 -17.82 7.23 86.50
C GLY A 198 -18.69 8.32 87.13
N SER A 199 -19.83 7.95 87.74
CA SER A 199 -20.84 8.89 88.24
C SER A 199 -21.50 9.78 87.18
N ASN A 200 -21.40 9.44 85.89
CA ASN A 200 -22.13 10.12 84.82
C ASN A 200 -23.57 9.61 84.69
N ASN A 201 -24.48 10.49 84.27
CA ASN A 201 -25.85 10.13 83.95
C ASN A 201 -25.91 9.22 82.72
N ILE A 202 -26.57 8.07 82.83
CA ILE A 202 -26.92 7.23 81.68
C ILE A 202 -28.30 7.65 81.18
N THR A 203 -28.36 8.28 80.01
CA THR A 203 -29.60 8.77 79.40
C THR A 203 -30.02 7.91 78.20
N ASN A 204 -31.27 8.08 77.74
CA ASN A 204 -31.86 7.32 76.61
C ASN A 204 -31.96 5.80 76.82
N LEU A 205 -32.08 5.35 78.07
CA LEU A 205 -32.52 3.99 78.40
C LEU A 205 -34.01 3.86 78.10
N ALA A 206 -34.40 2.78 77.41
CA ALA A 206 -35.81 2.40 77.30
C ALA A 206 -36.35 1.93 78.65
N ASP A 207 -37.67 1.96 78.85
CA ASP A 207 -38.28 1.39 80.05
C ASP A 207 -38.01 -0.12 80.12
N PRO A 208 -37.72 -0.66 81.32
CA PRO A 208 -37.38 -2.07 81.49
C PRO A 208 -38.57 -2.97 81.13
N VAL A 209 -38.31 -4.04 80.37
CA VAL A 209 -39.30 -5.07 80.00
C VAL A 209 -38.98 -6.41 80.66
N ASN A 210 -37.69 -6.76 80.74
CA ASN A 210 -37.21 -7.99 81.38
C ASN A 210 -36.65 -7.69 82.79
N ASP A 211 -36.58 -8.73 83.62
CA ASP A 211 -36.11 -8.62 85.01
C ASP A 211 -34.65 -8.15 85.15
N GLN A 212 -33.84 -8.28 84.10
CA GLN A 212 -32.42 -7.88 84.10
C GLN A 212 -32.17 -6.50 83.46
N ASP A 213 -33.21 -5.83 82.96
CA ASP A 213 -33.07 -4.51 82.37
C ASP A 213 -32.81 -3.45 83.46
N ALA A 214 -31.99 -2.44 83.14
CA ALA A 214 -31.78 -1.31 84.05
C ALA A 214 -33.08 -0.49 84.16
N ALA A 215 -33.55 -0.26 85.39
CA ALA A 215 -34.76 0.53 85.59
C ALA A 215 -34.53 2.03 85.35
N THR A 216 -35.41 2.67 84.59
CA THR A 216 -35.44 4.12 84.44
C THR A 216 -36.14 4.77 85.64
N LYS A 217 -35.77 6.01 85.98
CA LYS A 217 -36.48 6.77 87.03
C LYS A 217 -37.98 6.92 86.72
N ALA A 218 -38.30 7.20 85.46
CA ALA A 218 -39.67 7.35 84.98
C ALA A 218 -40.51 6.08 85.21
N TYR A 219 -39.94 4.91 84.90
CA TYR A 219 -40.61 3.63 85.14
C TYR A 219 -40.93 3.39 86.62
N ILE A 220 -39.97 3.67 87.51
CA ILE A 220 -40.16 3.50 88.95
C ILE A 220 -41.20 4.47 89.51
N ASP A 221 -41.11 5.76 89.19
CA ASP A 221 -42.06 6.77 89.66
C ASP A 221 -43.50 6.39 89.27
N HIS A 222 -43.72 5.98 88.02
CA HIS A 222 -45.04 5.57 87.54
C HIS A 222 -45.58 4.32 88.26
N LYS A 223 -44.72 3.35 88.60
CA LYS A 223 -45.13 2.16 89.38
C LYS A 223 -45.53 2.52 90.81
N PHE A 224 -44.83 3.48 91.44
CA PHE A 224 -45.19 3.98 92.76
C PHE A 224 -46.51 4.75 92.77
N ASP A 225 -46.75 5.58 91.76
CA ASP A 225 -48.01 6.32 91.63
C ASP A 225 -49.21 5.37 91.54
N MET A 226 -49.09 4.30 90.72
CA MET A 226 -50.13 3.25 90.64
C MET A 226 -50.36 2.53 91.97
N LEU A 227 -49.31 2.34 92.78
CA LEU A 227 -49.42 1.70 94.09
C LEU A 227 -50.09 2.62 95.13
N SER A 228 -49.91 3.94 95.02
CA SER A 228 -50.55 4.93 95.89
C SER A 228 -52.06 5.09 95.62
N ILE A 229 -52.49 4.79 94.39
CA ILE A 229 -53.89 4.82 93.97
C ILE A 229 -54.60 3.52 94.39
N ALA A 230 -53.88 2.39 94.43
CA ALA A 230 -54.46 1.09 94.79
C ALA A 230 -54.69 0.89 96.30
N ASN A 231 -54.09 1.72 97.16
CA ASN A 231 -54.19 1.64 98.63
C ASN A 231 -55.05 2.76 99.26
N GLN A 232 -55.88 3.44 98.46
CA GLN A 232 -56.89 4.40 98.93
C GLN A 232 -58.31 3.85 98.76
#